data_AF-V8C963-F1
#
_entry.id   AF-V8C963-F1
#
_cell.length_a   1.000
_cell.length_b   1.000
_cell.length_c   1.000
_cell.angle_alpha   90.00
_cell.angle_beta   90.00
_cell.angle_gamma   90.00
#
_symmetry.space_group_name_H-M   'P 1'
#
loop_
_entity.id
_entity.type
_entity.pdbx_description
1 polymer ?
#
loop_
_entity_poly.entity_id
_entity_poly.type
_entity_poly.pdbx_seq_one_letter_code
_entity_poly.pdbx_strand_id
1 'polypeptide(L)'
;MSNFLFFGGIEFVKLSGKIQSDDEVLQLADLKSLLITKLKVSCERAEYKDYKDIAEILKTNQVSLEEGLCGVKQYFGYKFPLLQVLKGLTYFEDGDLHRLDKDDRKILLNAVKNINISKI
;
A
#
# COMPACT_ATOMS: atom_id res chain seq x y z
N MET A 1 7.83 26.28 8.47
CA MET A 1 7.20 25.37 7.48
C MET A 1 8.09 24.16 7.39
N SER A 2 7.76 23.10 8.11
CA SER A 2 8.65 21.95 8.30
C SER A 2 8.36 20.92 7.22
N ASN A 3 9.32 20.75 6.32
CA ASN A 3 9.39 19.62 5.40
C ASN A 3 9.41 18.32 6.22
N PHE A 4 8.34 17.53 6.14
CA PHE A 4 8.38 16.15 6.60
C PHE A 4 8.81 15.27 5.43
N LEU A 5 10.12 15.13 5.25
CA LEU A 5 10.70 14.02 4.49
C LEU A 5 11.05 12.93 5.52
N PHE A 6 10.16 11.96 5.70
CA PHE A 6 10.36 10.84 6.61
C PHE A 6 10.95 9.64 5.84
N PHE A 7 12.23 9.72 5.50
CA PHE A 7 13.03 8.53 5.27
C PHE A 7 13.69 8.16 6.59
N GLY A 8 12.88 7.60 7.49
CA GLY A 8 13.39 6.92 8.67
C GLY A 8 14.12 5.67 8.20
N GLY A 9 15.45 5.73 8.21
CA GLY A 9 16.32 4.62 7.87
C GLY A 9 15.94 3.38 8.67
N ILE A 10 15.50 2.35 7.96
CA ILE A 10 15.44 0.99 8.46
C ILE A 10 16.16 0.14 7.43
N GLU A 11 17.40 -0.23 7.74
CA GLU A 11 18.13 -1.31 7.10
C GLU A 11 17.36 -2.63 7.30
N PHE A 12 16.35 -2.91 6.48
CA PHE A 12 15.73 -4.23 6.43
C PHE A 12 15.27 -4.60 5.01
N VAL A 13 16.17 -4.59 4.03
CA VAL A 13 16.10 -5.55 2.90
C VAL A 13 17.52 -5.88 2.45
N LYS A 14 18.19 -6.78 3.18
CA LYS A 14 19.28 -7.56 2.59
C LYS A 14 18.65 -8.86 2.06
N LEU A 15 18.87 -9.11 0.77
CA LEU A 15 18.55 -10.32 0.00
C LEU A 15 17.23 -10.30 -0.80
N SER A 16 17.13 -9.37 -1.76
CA SER A 16 16.63 -9.76 -3.09
C SER A 16 17.86 -10.01 -3.96
N GLY A 17 17.96 -11.21 -4.54
CA GLY A 17 19.14 -11.65 -5.26
C GLY A 17 19.46 -10.72 -6.42
N LYS A 18 20.65 -10.11 -6.37
CA LYS A 18 21.46 -9.66 -7.51
C LYS A 18 20.65 -9.30 -8.75
N ILE A 19 19.95 -8.16 -8.72
CA ILE A 19 19.38 -7.56 -9.93
C ILE A 19 20.26 -6.38 -10.30
N GLN A 20 21.13 -6.63 -11.27
CA GLN A 20 21.70 -5.60 -12.13
C GLN A 20 20.54 -5.11 -13.03
N SER A 21 20.28 -3.80 -13.11
CA SER A 21 19.63 -3.06 -14.22
C SER A 21 18.50 -2.09 -13.82
N ASP A 22 18.46 -0.98 -14.57
CA ASP A 22 17.44 0.07 -14.76
C ASP A 22 16.79 0.71 -13.52
N ASP A 23 17.11 1.99 -13.31
CA ASP A 23 16.52 2.86 -12.26
C ASP A 23 14.98 2.79 -12.19
N GLU A 24 14.29 2.60 -13.33
CA GLU A 24 12.82 2.45 -13.36
C GLU A 24 12.35 1.16 -12.70
N VAL A 25 13.05 0.04 -12.91
CA VAL A 25 12.70 -1.26 -12.32
C VAL A 25 12.90 -1.23 -10.80
N LEU A 26 13.96 -0.56 -10.34
CA LEU A 26 14.22 -0.37 -8.91
C LEU A 26 13.16 0.51 -8.26
N GLN A 27 12.78 1.63 -8.90
CA GLN A 27 11.73 2.53 -8.39
C GLN A 27 10.36 1.83 -8.33
N LEU A 28 10.01 1.02 -9.32
CA LEU A 28 8.78 0.22 -9.31
C LEU A 28 8.81 -0.86 -8.21
N ALA A 29 9.95 -1.51 -8.01
CA ALA A 29 10.13 -2.48 -6.92
C ALA A 29 9.97 -1.81 -5.54
N ASP A 30 10.49 -0.60 -5.39
CA ASP A 30 10.38 0.19 -4.16
C ASP A 30 8.94 0.62 -3.89
N LEU A 31 8.21 1.12 -4.90
CA LEU A 31 6.80 1.50 -4.74
C LEU A 31 5.90 0.31 -4.45
N LYS A 32 6.11 -0.82 -5.15
CA LYS A 32 5.35 -2.04 -4.91
C LYS A 32 5.60 -2.58 -3.51
N SER A 33 6.87 -2.62 -3.09
CA SER A 33 7.23 -3.08 -1.74
C SER A 33 6.68 -2.14 -0.67
N LEU A 34 6.73 -0.82 -0.90
CA LEU A 34 6.14 0.19 -0.01
C LEU A 34 4.62 -0.02 0.13
N LEU A 35 3.92 -0.23 -0.99
CA LEU A 35 2.48 -0.53 -0.98
C LEU A 35 2.18 -1.80 -0.19
N ILE A 36 2.95 -2.87 -0.39
CA ILE A 36 2.79 -4.14 0.34
C ILE A 36 2.93 -3.93 1.85
N THR A 37 3.98 -3.22 2.28
CA THR A 37 4.19 -2.94 3.70
C THR A 37 3.09 -2.04 4.27
N LYS A 38 2.63 -1.04 3.52
CA LYS A 38 1.53 -0.16 3.93
C LYS A 38 0.21 -0.89 4.07
N LEU A 39 -0.13 -1.79 3.15
CA LEU A 39 -1.31 -2.66 3.22
C LEU A 39 -1.25 -3.63 4.41
N LYS A 40 -0.04 -4.12 4.73
CA LYS A 40 0.16 -4.96 5.91
C LYS A 40 -0.10 -4.18 7.21
N VAL A 41 0.50 -2.99 7.33
CA VAL A 41 0.37 -2.14 8.52
C VAL A 41 -1.06 -1.61 8.68
N SER A 42 -1.74 -1.23 7.60
CA SER A 42 -3.13 -0.76 7.66
C SER A 42 -4.11 -1.82 8.17
N CYS A 43 -3.76 -3.10 8.03
CA CYS A 43 -4.52 -4.21 8.61
C CYS A 43 -4.39 -4.31 10.14
N GLU A 44 -3.24 -3.89 10.67
CA GLU A 44 -2.94 -3.94 12.11
C GLU A 44 -3.41 -2.67 12.83
N ARG A 45 -3.42 -1.54 12.13
CA ARG A 45 -3.86 -0.24 12.65
C ARG A 45 -4.45 0.63 11.54
N ALA A 46 -5.61 1.22 11.81
CA ALA A 46 -6.25 2.19 10.93
C ALA A 46 -5.72 3.60 11.19
N GLU A 47 -4.49 3.90 10.74
CA GLU A 47 -3.89 5.24 10.86
C GLU A 47 -4.07 6.05 9.56
N TYR A 48 -4.50 7.30 9.68
CA TYR A 48 -4.66 8.27 8.59
C TYR A 48 -3.47 8.31 7.62
N LYS A 49 -2.27 8.35 8.17
CA LYS A 49 -1.01 8.43 7.40
C LYS A 49 -0.80 7.22 6.50
N ASP A 50 -1.09 6.02 6.99
CA ASP A 50 -0.93 4.81 6.18
C ASP A 50 -1.91 4.78 5.01
N TYR A 51 -3.14 5.26 5.21
CA TYR A 51 -4.16 5.34 4.15
C TYR A 51 -3.87 6.43 3.13
N LYS A 52 -3.37 7.59 3.59
CA LYS A 52 -2.93 8.67 2.71
C LYS A 52 -1.78 8.22 1.83
N ASP A 53 -0.78 7.56 2.40
CA ASP A 53 0.36 7.03 1.64
C ASP A 53 -0.10 6.02 0.58
N ILE A 54 -1.05 5.12 0.91
CA ILE A 54 -1.63 4.18 -0.05
C ILE A 54 -2.34 4.94 -1.18
N ALA A 55 -3.14 5.96 -0.85
CA ALA A 55 -3.83 6.77 -1.86
C ALA A 55 -2.82 7.48 -2.77
N GLU A 56 -1.76 8.06 -2.22
CA GLU A 56 -0.70 8.72 -2.97
C GLU A 56 0.06 7.75 -3.89
N ILE A 57 0.40 6.55 -3.43
CA ILE A 57 1.00 5.51 -4.26
C ILE A 57 0.07 5.14 -5.41
N LEU A 58 -1.22 4.92 -5.14
CA LEU A 58 -2.19 4.55 -6.17
C LEU A 58 -2.45 5.69 -7.17
N LYS A 59 -2.32 6.96 -6.77
CA LYS A 59 -2.40 8.12 -7.69
C LYS A 59 -1.31 8.11 -8.74
N THR A 60 -0.14 7.51 -8.47
CA THR A 60 0.95 7.44 -9.45
C THR A 60 0.61 6.56 -10.66
N ASN A 61 -0.38 5.66 -10.53
CA ASN A 61 -0.75 4.63 -11.51
C ASN A 61 0.41 3.69 -11.92
N GLN A 62 1.52 3.69 -11.18
CA GLN A 62 2.66 2.82 -11.45
C GLN A 62 2.48 1.42 -10.86
N VAL A 63 1.74 1.31 -9.77
CA VAL A 63 1.39 0.05 -9.10
C VAL A 63 -0.10 0.06 -8.77
N SER A 64 -0.77 -1.05 -9.06
CA SER A 64 -2.17 -1.25 -8.75
C SER A 64 -2.39 -1.85 -7.35
N LEU A 65 -3.59 -1.66 -6.81
CA LEU A 65 -3.98 -2.28 -5.55
C LEU A 65 -4.01 -3.81 -5.64
N GLU A 66 -4.36 -4.38 -6.80
CA GLU A 66 -4.30 -5.81 -7.07
C GLU A 66 -2.88 -6.36 -6.91
N GLU A 67 -1.88 -5.69 -7.51
CA GLU A 67 -0.47 -6.08 -7.40
C GLU A 67 0.04 -5.98 -5.97
N GLY A 68 -0.40 -4.96 -5.23
CA GLY A 68 -0.11 -4.83 -3.80
C GLY A 68 -0.67 -6.00 -2.98
N LEU A 69 -1.95 -6.36 -3.18
CA LEU A 69 -2.60 -7.46 -2.46
C LEU A 69 -2.01 -8.84 -2.80
N CYS A 70 -1.73 -9.10 -4.07
CA CYS A 70 -0.99 -10.29 -4.51
C CYS A 70 0.39 -10.36 -3.83
N GLY A 71 1.09 -9.24 -3.77
CA GLY A 71 2.37 -9.13 -3.07
C GLY A 71 2.23 -9.45 -1.58
N VAL A 72 1.27 -8.85 -0.88
CA VAL A 72 1.02 -9.13 0.55
C VAL A 72 0.83 -10.63 0.81
N LYS A 73 0.06 -11.33 -0.05
CA LYS A 73 -0.13 -12.78 0.05
C LYS A 73 1.16 -13.58 -0.20
N GLN A 74 2.00 -13.13 -1.12
CA GLN A 74 3.31 -13.74 -1.39
C GLN A 74 4.30 -13.56 -0.24
N TYR A 75 4.36 -12.36 0.36
CA TYR A 75 5.33 -12.03 1.41
C TYR A 75 4.91 -12.49 2.81
N PHE A 76 3.61 -12.37 3.16
CA PHE A 76 3.09 -12.69 4.50
C PHE A 76 2.30 -14.00 4.56
N GLY A 77 2.11 -14.67 3.41
CA GLY A 77 1.52 -15.99 3.29
C GLY A 77 0.01 -15.99 2.99
N TYR A 78 -0.46 -17.14 2.50
CA TYR A 78 -1.84 -17.37 2.04
C TYR A 78 -2.94 -17.17 3.10
N LYS A 79 -2.58 -17.22 4.39
CA LYS A 79 -3.51 -17.01 5.51
C LYS A 79 -3.73 -15.54 5.85
N PHE A 80 -3.05 -14.63 5.14
CA PHE A 80 -3.18 -13.21 5.40
C PHE A 80 -4.63 -12.73 5.16
N PRO A 81 -5.23 -11.94 6.07
CA PRO A 81 -6.64 -11.55 6.00
C PRO A 81 -6.88 -10.43 4.96
N LEU A 82 -6.76 -10.74 3.66
CA LEU A 82 -6.95 -9.77 2.57
C LEU A 82 -8.32 -9.08 2.61
N LEU A 83 -9.38 -9.81 3.01
CA LEU A 83 -10.71 -9.24 3.18
C LEU A 83 -10.76 -8.14 4.25
N GLN A 84 -9.93 -8.23 5.30
CA GLN A 84 -9.84 -7.20 6.33
C GLN A 84 -9.20 -5.93 5.77
N VAL A 85 -8.14 -6.07 4.96
CA VAL A 85 -7.51 -4.93 4.26
C VAL A 85 -8.51 -4.26 3.33
N LEU A 86 -9.20 -5.03 2.49
CA LEU A 86 -10.22 -4.48 1.57
C LEU A 86 -11.33 -3.74 2.31
N LYS A 87 -11.84 -4.31 3.40
CA LYS A 87 -12.83 -3.63 4.25
C LYS A 87 -12.26 -2.34 4.81
N GLY A 88 -11.04 -2.38 5.35
CA GLY A 88 -10.33 -1.21 5.86
C GLY A 88 -10.27 -0.09 4.83
N LEU A 89 -9.91 -0.39 3.58
CA LEU A 89 -9.82 0.59 2.49
C LEU A 89 -11.16 1.18 2.04
N THR A 90 -12.28 0.65 2.53
CA THR A 90 -13.64 1.12 2.21
C THR A 90 -14.39 1.68 3.42
N TYR A 91 -13.83 1.54 4.62
CA TYR A 91 -14.43 1.98 5.88
C TYR A 91 -13.52 3.01 6.57
N PHE A 92 -13.98 4.25 6.65
CA PHE A 92 -13.16 5.40 7.05
C PHE A 92 -13.62 6.07 8.35
N GLU A 93 -14.41 5.36 9.16
CA GLU A 93 -14.85 5.83 10.48
C GLU A 93 -13.97 5.27 11.61
N ASP A 94 -13.01 4.41 11.28
CA ASP A 94 -12.07 3.86 12.26
C ASP A 94 -10.92 4.86 12.56
N GLY A 95 -10.42 4.82 13.79
CA GLY A 95 -9.29 5.64 14.25
C GLY A 95 -9.39 7.13 13.87
N ASP A 96 -8.33 7.65 13.24
CA ASP A 96 -8.27 9.02 12.74
C ASP A 96 -8.53 9.14 11.22
N LEU A 97 -9.14 8.11 10.60
CA LEU A 97 -9.45 8.09 9.17
C LEU A 97 -10.50 9.13 8.75
N HIS A 98 -11.24 9.71 9.68
CA HIS A 98 -12.10 10.87 9.40
C HIS A 98 -11.31 12.09 8.84
N ARG A 99 -9.99 12.13 9.05
CA ARG A 99 -9.09 13.16 8.53
C ARG A 99 -8.74 13.00 7.04
N LEU A 100 -8.99 11.83 6.44
CA LEU A 100 -8.78 11.61 5.01
C LEU A 100 -9.70 12.54 4.20
N ASP A 101 -9.15 13.20 3.20
CA ASP A 101 -9.95 14.06 2.32
C ASP A 101 -10.87 13.23 1.41
N LYS A 102 -11.77 13.91 0.69
CA LYS A 102 -12.74 13.23 -0.17
C LYS A 102 -12.10 12.62 -1.41
N ASP A 103 -11.00 13.17 -1.90
CA ASP A 103 -10.32 12.71 -3.11
C ASP A 103 -9.54 11.43 -2.84
N ASP A 104 -8.80 11.37 -1.73
CA ASP A 104 -8.10 10.18 -1.25
C ASP A 104 -9.08 9.03 -1.01
N ARG A 105 -10.20 9.29 -0.34
CA ARG A 105 -11.27 8.29 -0.15
C ARG A 105 -11.77 7.77 -1.49
N LYS A 106 -12.00 8.66 -2.46
CA LYS A 106 -12.50 8.28 -3.78
C LYS A 106 -11.49 7.40 -4.52
N ILE A 107 -10.19 7.68 -4.39
CA ILE A 107 -9.13 6.87 -4.99
C ILE A 107 -9.09 5.48 -4.38
N LEU A 108 -9.11 5.38 -3.05
CA LEU A 108 -9.14 4.08 -2.36
C LEU A 108 -10.38 3.26 -2.74
N LEU A 109 -11.56 3.89 -2.75
CA LEU A 109 -12.81 3.23 -3.16
C LEU A 109 -12.77 2.78 -4.63
N ASN A 110 -12.26 3.61 -5.54
CA ASN A 110 -12.14 3.25 -6.94
C ASN A 110 -11.12 2.13 -7.16
N ALA A 111 -10.00 2.18 -6.45
CA ALA A 111 -8.99 1.13 -6.50
C ALA A 111 -9.59 -0.21 -6.06
N VAL A 112 -10.35 -0.24 -4.96
CA VAL A 112 -11.03 -1.46 -4.48
C VAL A 112 -12.09 -1.94 -5.49
N LYS A 113 -12.88 -1.04 -6.08
CA LYS A 113 -13.90 -1.40 -7.09
C LYS A 113 -13.33 -2.04 -8.34
N ASN A 114 -12.11 -1.66 -8.73
CA ASN A 114 -11.46 -2.17 -9.94
C ASN A 114 -10.75 -3.52 -9.72
N ILE A 115 -10.76 -4.06 -8.50
CA ILE A 115 -10.14 -5.36 -8.21
C ILE A 115 -11.00 -6.49 -8.77
N ASN A 116 -10.35 -7.39 -9.48
CA ASN A 116 -10.84 -8.69 -9.80
C ASN A 116 -10.46 -9.69 -8.70
N ILE A 117 -11.41 -9.99 -7.82
CA ILE A 117 -11.23 -10.90 -6.68
C ILE A 117 -10.73 -12.29 -7.10
N SER A 118 -11.00 -12.74 -8.33
CA SER A 118 -10.50 -14.03 -8.82
C SER A 118 -8.98 -14.08 -9.06
N LYS A 119 -8.31 -12.92 -9.09
CA LYS A 119 -6.86 -12.78 -9.35
C LYS A 119 -6.00 -12.63 -8.09
N ILE A 120 -6.62 -12.41 -6.92
CA ILE A 120 -5.94 -12.20 -5.63
C ILE A 120 -6.09 -13.42 -4.71
#